data_AF-A0A9W8ATU9-F1
#
_entry.id   AF-A0A9W8ATU9-F1
#
_cell.length_a   1.000
_cell.length_b   1.000
_cell.length_c   1.000
_cell.angle_alpha   90.00
_cell.angle_beta   90.00
_cell.angle_gamma   90.00
#
_symmetry.space_group_name_H-M   'P 1'
#
loop_
_entity.id
_entity.type
_entity.pdbx_description
1 polymer ?
#
loop_
_entity_poly.entity_id
_entity_poly.type
_entity_poly.pdbx_seq_one_letter_code
_entity_poly.pdbx_strand_id
1 'polypeptide(L)'
;MTDKDDFDTFNYEPLFPPEETRTLETVPTNTQQVRVFAQVNLPKLTNLEHVRRFRRTTAEQDDDNPKAFTLSYILCVTSEISLTELHRRIKIAELQDLIQPFTVSVSKYPPYTRAQFEAWKKLWPLVYRERPERDLTLATHEVQQFQKFIRLAQAQAQQAGHRGDVAVGAIVVDPKSSQILAQATDTRCSNRHPLQHAIMNAIEQVAVRECTRKSEPVDSPDVGQDVATNETTSYLCTGLDFYVTREPCVM
;
A
#
# COMPACT_ATOMS: atom_id res chain seq x y z
N MET A 1 12.73 34.22 17.91
CA MET A 1 11.88 34.25 16.71
C MET A 1 12.42 33.22 15.75
N THR A 2 11.65 32.14 15.54
CA THR A 2 11.19 31.63 14.21
C THR A 2 12.32 30.91 13.45
N ASP A 3 12.32 29.61 13.20
CA ASP A 3 11.20 28.71 12.93
C ASP A 3 11.47 27.32 13.51
N LYS A 4 10.48 26.77 14.22
CA LYS A 4 10.34 25.33 14.38
C LYS A 4 9.61 24.89 13.12
N ASP A 5 10.32 24.24 12.21
CA ASP A 5 9.70 23.66 11.02
C ASP A 5 8.60 22.67 11.45
N ASP A 6 7.37 23.04 11.13
CA ASP A 6 6.16 22.23 11.19
C ASP A 6 6.33 21.01 10.27
N PHE A 7 6.91 19.93 10.80
CA PHE A 7 6.89 18.60 10.17
C PHE A 7 5.66 17.76 10.57
N ASP A 8 4.69 18.35 11.27
CA ASP A 8 3.46 17.68 11.67
C ASP A 8 2.26 18.26 10.91
N THR A 9 2.05 17.78 9.69
CA THR A 9 0.72 17.32 9.20
C THR A 9 0.83 16.92 7.74
N PHE A 10 1.35 15.72 7.50
CA PHE A 10 0.74 14.96 6.40
C PHE A 10 -0.75 14.84 6.76
N ASN A 11 -1.61 15.48 5.98
CA ASN A 11 -3.05 15.25 6.04
C ASN A 11 -3.29 13.82 5.56
N TYR A 12 -3.05 12.85 6.44
CA TYR A 12 -3.55 11.51 6.26
C TYR A 12 -5.06 11.63 6.07
N GLU A 13 -5.59 11.07 4.98
CA GLU A 13 -7.03 10.97 4.82
C GLU A 13 -7.59 10.37 6.11
N PRO A 14 -8.54 11.05 6.77
CA PRO A 14 -9.10 10.55 8.01
C PRO A 14 -9.66 9.15 7.76
N LEU A 15 -9.40 8.23 8.69
CA LEU A 15 -10.03 6.92 8.68
C LEU A 15 -11.54 7.13 8.50
N PHE A 16 -12.05 6.74 7.33
CA PHE A 16 -13.40 7.11 6.91
C PHE A 16 -14.40 6.76 8.02
N PRO A 17 -15.23 7.72 8.47
CA PRO A 17 -16.20 7.47 9.52
C PRO A 17 -17.28 6.48 9.04
N PRO A 18 -18.01 5.82 9.95
CA PRO A 18 -19.11 4.92 9.61
C PRO A 18 -20.23 5.56 8.77
N GLU A 19 -20.23 6.89 8.63
CA GLU A 19 -21.19 7.67 7.85
C GLU A 19 -20.99 7.51 6.33
N GLU A 20 -19.86 6.97 5.87
CA GLU A 20 -19.61 6.65 4.46
C GLU A 20 -20.23 5.32 4.02
N THR A 21 -21.48 5.12 4.38
CA THR A 21 -22.24 3.91 4.04
C THR A 21 -23.07 4.10 2.78
N ARG A 22 -23.20 3.03 1.99
CA ARG A 22 -24.11 2.97 0.83
C ARG A 22 -25.35 2.18 1.21
N THR A 23 -26.51 2.70 0.84
CA THR A 23 -27.77 1.97 0.87
C THR A 23 -27.82 0.93 -0.26
N LEU A 24 -28.11 -0.32 0.07
CA LEU A 24 -28.21 -1.48 -0.82
C LEU A 24 -29.54 -2.20 -0.61
N GLU A 25 -30.06 -2.87 -1.63
CA GLU A 25 -31.33 -3.61 -1.49
C GLU A 25 -31.12 -5.11 -1.31
N THR A 26 -31.85 -5.74 -0.36
CA THR A 26 -31.68 -7.17 -0.03
C THR A 26 -32.95 -7.99 0.04
N VAL A 27 -32.82 -9.33 -0.06
CA VAL A 27 -33.92 -10.28 -0.34
C VAL A 27 -33.98 -11.45 0.63
N PRO A 28 -35.15 -11.87 1.12
CA PRO A 28 -35.34 -13.13 1.84
C PRO A 28 -35.70 -14.34 0.92
N THR A 29 -34.80 -15.32 0.79
CA THR A 29 -35.07 -16.74 0.40
C THR A 29 -35.05 -17.15 -1.10
N ASN A 30 -34.70 -18.44 -1.34
CA ASN A 30 -34.28 -19.18 -2.57
C ASN A 30 -33.08 -18.61 -3.38
N THR A 31 -31.88 -18.92 -2.89
CA THR A 31 -30.60 -18.33 -3.31
C THR A 31 -30.21 -18.51 -4.77
N GLN A 32 -30.54 -19.64 -5.40
CA GLN A 32 -30.04 -19.89 -6.75
C GLN A 32 -30.77 -19.07 -7.81
N GLN A 33 -32.12 -19.07 -7.77
CA GLN A 33 -32.94 -18.30 -8.71
C GLN A 33 -32.69 -16.79 -8.55
N VAL A 34 -32.61 -16.30 -7.31
CA VAL A 34 -32.29 -14.90 -7.03
C VAL A 34 -30.89 -14.52 -7.52
N ARG A 35 -29.89 -15.40 -7.36
CA ARG A 35 -28.54 -15.15 -7.86
C ARG A 35 -28.49 -15.08 -9.38
N VAL A 36 -29.17 -16.00 -10.07
CA VAL A 36 -29.25 -15.99 -11.54
C VAL A 36 -29.97 -14.74 -12.03
N PHE A 37 -31.10 -14.38 -11.41
CA PHE A 37 -31.81 -13.14 -11.71
C PHE A 37 -30.89 -11.91 -11.57
N ALA A 38 -30.18 -11.79 -10.45
CA ALA A 38 -29.27 -10.68 -10.19
C ALA A 38 -28.14 -10.61 -11.22
N GLN A 39 -27.58 -11.76 -11.63
CA GLN A 39 -26.48 -11.80 -12.60
C GLN A 39 -26.91 -11.41 -14.01
N VAL A 40 -28.16 -11.70 -14.40
CA VAL A 40 -28.69 -11.45 -15.75
C VAL A 40 -29.37 -10.09 -15.87
N ASN A 41 -30.13 -9.69 -14.85
CA ASN A 41 -31.06 -8.56 -14.94
C ASN A 41 -30.60 -7.31 -14.16
N LEU A 42 -29.55 -7.43 -13.34
CA LEU A 42 -29.04 -6.31 -12.53
C LEU A 42 -27.60 -5.95 -12.90
N PRO A 43 -27.21 -4.68 -12.67
CA PRO A 43 -25.83 -4.23 -12.81
C PRO A 43 -24.86 -5.02 -11.94
N LYS A 44 -23.62 -5.13 -12.42
CA LYS A 44 -22.56 -5.77 -11.65
C LYS A 44 -22.16 -4.86 -10.48
N LEU A 45 -22.18 -5.44 -9.29
CA LEU A 45 -21.75 -4.78 -8.06
C LEU A 45 -20.23 -4.58 -8.04
N THR A 46 -19.76 -3.47 -8.63
CA THR A 46 -18.35 -3.05 -8.63
C THR A 46 -17.96 -2.40 -7.30
N ASN A 47 -16.67 -2.47 -6.95
CA ASN A 47 -16.10 -1.84 -5.74
C ASN A 47 -16.75 -2.26 -4.39
N LEU A 48 -17.34 -3.46 -4.33
CA LEU A 48 -17.97 -4.03 -3.12
C LEU A 48 -17.51 -5.47 -2.86
N GLU A 49 -16.27 -5.80 -3.22
CA GLU A 49 -15.69 -7.14 -3.07
C GLU A 49 -15.47 -7.53 -1.60
N HIS A 50 -15.27 -6.53 -0.73
CA HIS A 50 -15.14 -6.68 0.71
C HIS A 50 -16.47 -6.96 1.42
N VAL A 51 -17.61 -6.75 0.75
CA VAL A 51 -18.95 -6.97 1.31
C VAL A 51 -19.44 -8.37 0.93
N ARG A 52 -19.79 -9.20 1.91
CA ARG A 52 -20.35 -10.53 1.62
C ARG A 52 -21.70 -10.38 0.93
N ARG A 53 -21.96 -11.13 -0.13
CA ARG A 53 -23.22 -11.03 -0.88
C ARG A 53 -24.44 -11.56 -0.12
N PHE A 54 -24.22 -12.39 0.91
CA PHE A 54 -25.26 -13.02 1.71
C PHE A 54 -25.08 -12.69 3.20
N ARG A 55 -26.20 -12.49 3.89
CA ARG A 55 -26.28 -12.39 5.35
C ARG A 55 -27.39 -13.31 5.84
N ARG A 56 -27.07 -14.14 6.83
CA ARG A 56 -28.06 -14.95 7.54
C ARG A 56 -28.47 -14.19 8.79
N THR A 57 -29.78 -14.00 8.98
CA THR A 57 -30.38 -13.43 10.18
C THR A 57 -31.25 -14.50 10.81
N THR A 58 -31.06 -14.80 12.09
CA THR A 58 -31.98 -15.66 12.85
C THR A 58 -33.15 -14.81 13.29
N ALA A 59 -34.38 -15.28 13.09
CA ALA A 59 -35.55 -14.57 13.61
C ALA A 59 -35.49 -14.59 15.15
N GLU A 60 -35.70 -13.44 15.79
CA GLU A 60 -35.78 -13.35 17.25
C GLU A 60 -37.13 -13.92 17.70
N GLN A 61 -37.08 -15.10 18.34
CA GLN A 61 -38.15 -15.75 19.11
C GLN A 61 -39.54 -15.78 18.45
N ASP A 62 -39.75 -16.69 17.49
CA ASP A 62 -41.05 -17.34 17.33
C ASP A 62 -41.12 -18.53 18.31
N ASP A 63 -42.06 -18.49 19.25
CA ASP A 63 -42.31 -19.54 20.26
C ASP A 63 -42.60 -20.93 19.63
N ASP A 64 -42.94 -20.96 18.33
CA ASP A 64 -43.30 -22.17 17.58
C ASP A 64 -42.16 -22.77 16.73
N ASN A 65 -41.05 -22.05 16.45
CA ASN A 65 -39.97 -22.61 15.64
C ASN A 65 -38.58 -21.98 15.88
N PRO A 66 -37.78 -22.52 16.83
CA PRO A 66 -36.51 -21.91 17.28
C PRO A 66 -35.36 -21.96 16.25
N LYS A 67 -35.62 -22.36 15.00
CA LYS A 67 -34.62 -22.47 13.92
C LYS A 67 -34.97 -21.71 12.64
N ALA A 68 -36.03 -20.90 12.64
CA ALA A 68 -36.34 -20.05 11.49
C ALA A 68 -35.21 -19.02 11.27
N PHE A 69 -34.65 -19.00 10.06
CA PHE A 69 -33.67 -18.02 9.65
C PHE A 69 -34.06 -17.43 8.31
N THR A 70 -33.78 -16.14 8.16
CA THR A 70 -33.95 -15.42 6.91
C THR A 70 -32.58 -15.18 6.29
N LEU A 71 -32.47 -15.42 4.99
CA LEU A 71 -31.23 -15.19 4.27
C LEU A 71 -31.39 -13.99 3.35
N SER A 72 -30.65 -12.92 3.63
CA SER A 72 -30.60 -11.68 2.87
C SER A 72 -29.52 -11.72 1.78
N TYR A 73 -29.85 -11.39 0.53
CA TYR A 73 -28.89 -11.30 -0.60
C TYR A 73 -28.79 -9.88 -1.16
N ILE A 74 -27.58 -9.35 -1.40
CA ILE A 74 -27.38 -8.01 -2.00
C ILE A 74 -27.66 -8.07 -3.51
N LEU A 75 -28.63 -7.27 -3.96
CA LEU A 75 -29.03 -7.19 -5.36
C LEU A 75 -28.27 -6.12 -6.15
N CYS A 76 -28.44 -4.86 -5.76
CA CYS A 76 -27.92 -3.70 -6.49
C CYS A 76 -27.66 -2.52 -5.55
N VAL A 77 -26.93 -1.52 -6.06
CA VAL A 77 -26.73 -0.23 -5.38
C VAL A 77 -27.87 0.71 -5.75
N THR A 78 -28.40 1.44 -4.77
CA THR A 78 -29.50 2.40 -5.01
C THR A 78 -29.12 3.56 -5.95
N SER A 79 -27.84 3.83 -6.14
CA SER A 79 -27.33 4.81 -7.12
C SER A 79 -27.44 4.34 -8.57
N GLU A 80 -27.54 3.03 -8.81
CA GLU A 80 -27.59 2.45 -10.15
C GLU A 80 -29.02 2.09 -10.57
N ILE A 81 -29.83 1.62 -9.62
CA ILE A 81 -31.24 1.27 -9.84
C ILE A 81 -32.07 1.76 -8.67
N SER A 82 -33.17 2.46 -8.96
CA SER A 82 -34.15 2.83 -7.95
C SER A 82 -34.98 1.62 -7.51
N LEU A 83 -35.44 1.63 -6.26
CA LEU A 83 -36.32 0.60 -5.71
C LEU A 83 -37.55 0.33 -6.59
N THR A 84 -38.13 1.35 -7.20
CA THR A 84 -39.29 1.23 -8.10
C THR A 84 -38.97 0.45 -9.38
N GLU A 85 -37.81 0.72 -10.00
CA GLU A 85 -37.34 0.00 -11.18
C GLU A 85 -36.96 -1.44 -10.85
N LEU A 86 -36.40 -1.67 -9.65
CA LEU A 86 -36.11 -3.02 -9.19
C LEU A 86 -37.39 -3.85 -9.04
N HIS A 87 -38.43 -3.31 -8.40
CA HIS A 87 -39.73 -3.97 -8.28
C HIS A 87 -40.33 -4.30 -9.66
N ARG A 88 -40.18 -3.40 -10.64
CA ARG A 88 -40.62 -3.65 -12.02
C ARG A 88 -39.90 -4.85 -12.64
N ARG A 89 -38.58 -4.94 -12.50
CA ARG A 89 -37.78 -6.06 -13.02
C ARG A 89 -38.11 -7.38 -12.33
N ILE A 90 -38.33 -7.37 -11.02
CA ILE A 90 -38.75 -8.54 -10.24
C ILE A 90 -40.11 -9.06 -10.74
N LYS A 91 -41.07 -8.15 -10.98
CA LYS A 91 -42.40 -8.50 -11.49
C LYS A 91 -42.34 -9.12 -12.89
N ILE A 92 -41.49 -8.58 -13.77
CA ILE A 92 -41.30 -9.13 -15.13
C ILE A 92 -40.68 -10.54 -15.08
N ALA A 93 -39.82 -10.80 -14.09
CA ALA A 93 -39.24 -12.12 -13.88
C ALA A 93 -40.17 -13.07 -13.10
N GLU A 94 -41.38 -12.64 -12.72
CA GLU A 94 -42.35 -13.40 -11.92
C GLU A 94 -41.80 -13.87 -10.56
N LEU A 95 -40.89 -13.08 -9.96
CA LEU A 95 -40.22 -13.41 -8.70
C LEU A 95 -40.76 -12.62 -7.50
N GLN A 96 -41.92 -11.97 -7.60
CA GLN A 96 -42.47 -11.11 -6.52
C GLN A 96 -42.73 -11.85 -5.20
N ASP A 97 -43.11 -13.13 -5.26
CA ASP A 97 -43.39 -13.94 -4.06
C ASP A 97 -42.10 -14.43 -3.38
N LEU A 98 -40.98 -14.37 -4.11
CA LEU A 98 -39.68 -14.80 -3.65
C LEU A 98 -38.77 -13.63 -3.27
N ILE A 99 -38.89 -12.51 -3.98
CA ILE A 99 -38.02 -11.35 -3.85
C ILE A 99 -38.79 -10.19 -3.24
N GLN A 100 -38.53 -9.95 -1.96
CA GLN A 100 -38.99 -8.75 -1.26
C GLN A 100 -37.80 -7.81 -1.00
N PRO A 101 -37.55 -6.83 -1.90
CA PRO A 101 -36.40 -5.95 -1.78
C PRO A 101 -36.62 -4.88 -0.71
N PHE A 102 -35.60 -4.63 0.11
CA PHE A 102 -35.58 -3.53 1.07
C PHE A 102 -34.18 -2.92 1.18
N THR A 103 -34.10 -1.65 1.53
CA THR A 103 -32.84 -0.90 1.60
C THR A 103 -32.09 -1.11 2.94
N VAL A 104 -30.77 -1.29 2.90
CA VAL A 104 -29.87 -1.46 4.05
C VAL A 104 -28.53 -0.74 3.80
N SER A 105 -27.97 -0.07 4.81
CA SER A 105 -26.66 0.57 4.69
C SER A 105 -25.50 -0.43 4.86
N VAL A 106 -24.50 -0.38 3.98
CA VAL A 106 -23.25 -1.17 4.08
C VAL A 106 -22.02 -0.30 3.88
N SER A 107 -20.84 -0.78 4.29
CA SER A 107 -19.59 -0.05 4.07
C SER A 107 -19.26 0.12 2.59
N LYS A 108 -19.03 1.37 2.17
CA LYS A 108 -18.55 1.70 0.82
C LYS A 108 -17.13 1.20 0.57
N TYR A 109 -16.27 1.20 1.59
CA TYR A 109 -14.84 0.87 1.48
C TYR A 109 -14.47 -0.40 2.25
N PRO A 110 -13.43 -1.14 1.81
CA PRO A 110 -12.90 -2.25 2.59
C PRO A 110 -12.32 -1.76 3.93
N PRO A 111 -12.51 -2.51 5.03
CA PRO A 111 -11.89 -2.16 6.30
C PRO A 111 -10.37 -2.32 6.21
N TYR A 112 -9.62 -1.27 6.56
CA TYR A 112 -8.16 -1.28 6.56
C TYR A 112 -7.57 -1.78 7.88
N THR A 113 -8.27 -1.59 9.00
CA THR A 113 -7.85 -2.02 10.33
C THR A 113 -8.82 -3.04 10.92
N ARG A 114 -8.35 -3.83 11.88
CA ARG A 114 -9.22 -4.74 12.63
C ARG A 114 -10.33 -4.00 13.36
N ALA A 115 -10.03 -2.82 13.92
CA ALA A 115 -11.02 -1.97 14.58
C ALA A 115 -12.15 -1.52 13.63
N GLN A 116 -11.79 -1.08 12.42
CA GLN A 116 -12.79 -0.75 11.38
C GLN A 116 -13.63 -1.96 11.01
N PHE A 117 -13.00 -3.13 10.83
CA PHE A 117 -13.73 -4.35 10.53
C PHE A 117 -14.76 -4.69 11.61
N GLU A 118 -14.39 -4.67 12.89
CA GLU A 118 -15.32 -4.98 13.98
C GLU A 118 -16.44 -3.94 14.12
N ALA A 119 -16.15 -2.66 13.84
CA ALA A 119 -17.16 -1.61 13.82
C ALA A 119 -18.16 -1.80 12.67
N TRP A 120 -17.66 -2.04 11.45
CA TRP A 120 -18.48 -2.05 10.24
C TRP A 120 -19.17 -3.39 9.97
N LYS A 121 -18.63 -4.50 10.49
CA LYS A 121 -19.27 -5.83 10.41
C LYS A 121 -20.67 -5.84 11.03
N LYS A 122 -20.95 -4.92 11.97
CA LYS A 122 -22.27 -4.74 12.59
C LYS A 122 -23.33 -4.28 11.58
N LEU A 123 -22.94 -3.50 10.58
CA LEU A 123 -23.84 -3.02 9.52
C LEU A 123 -24.15 -4.16 8.54
N TRP A 124 -23.09 -4.80 8.04
CA TRP A 124 -23.20 -5.91 7.11
C TRP A 124 -21.97 -6.81 7.21
N PRO A 125 -22.09 -8.14 7.00
CA PRO A 125 -20.93 -9.03 7.01
C PRO A 125 -19.87 -8.64 5.96
N LEU A 126 -18.64 -8.42 6.42
CA LEU A 126 -17.48 -8.06 5.58
C LEU A 126 -16.46 -9.21 5.48
N VAL A 127 -15.53 -9.06 4.56
CA VAL A 127 -14.30 -9.85 4.45
C VAL A 127 -13.15 -8.95 4.87
N TYR A 128 -12.42 -9.35 5.91
CA TYR A 128 -11.18 -8.70 6.32
C TYR A 128 -10.00 -9.50 5.79
N ARG A 129 -9.13 -8.84 5.02
CA ARG A 129 -7.84 -9.40 4.60
C ARG A 129 -6.76 -8.59 5.30
N GLU A 130 -6.11 -9.22 6.27
CA GLU A 130 -4.97 -8.63 6.94
C GLU A 130 -3.81 -8.53 5.94
N ARG A 131 -3.22 -7.34 5.81
CA ARG A 131 -2.05 -7.14 4.93
C ARG A 131 -0.78 -7.34 5.76
N PRO A 132 -0.01 -8.41 5.52
CA PRO A 132 1.19 -8.71 6.30
C PRO A 132 2.31 -7.68 6.12
N GLU A 133 2.25 -6.86 5.06
CA GLU A 133 3.22 -5.81 4.71
C GLU A 133 3.36 -4.69 5.75
N ARG A 134 2.53 -4.66 6.80
CA ARG A 134 2.49 -3.58 7.79
C ARG A 134 3.31 -3.84 9.05
N ASP A 135 3.70 -5.09 9.32
CA ASP A 135 4.57 -5.41 10.45
C ASP A 135 6.04 -5.50 10.00
N LEU A 136 6.56 -4.38 9.50
CA LEU A 136 8.00 -4.18 9.34
C LEU A 136 8.60 -3.93 10.73
N THR A 137 8.73 -4.99 11.51
CA THR A 137 9.45 -4.96 12.79
C THR A 137 10.94 -4.99 12.49
N LEU A 138 11.57 -3.82 12.46
CA LEU A 138 13.02 -3.71 12.32
C LEU A 138 13.70 -4.30 13.55
N ALA A 139 14.65 -5.20 13.33
CA ALA A 139 15.49 -5.71 14.40
C ALA A 139 16.41 -4.59 14.93
N THR A 140 16.79 -4.69 16.21
CA THR A 140 17.63 -3.66 16.85
C THR A 140 18.96 -3.42 16.11
N HIS A 141 19.55 -4.47 15.53
CA HIS A 141 20.79 -4.36 14.77
C HIS A 141 20.61 -3.58 13.46
N GLU A 142 19.48 -3.76 12.76
CA GLU A 142 19.14 -3.00 11.55
C GLU A 142 18.99 -1.52 11.86
N VAL A 143 18.30 -1.18 12.96
CA VAL A 143 18.15 0.21 13.42
C VAL A 143 19.51 0.84 13.71
N GLN A 144 20.41 0.13 14.42
CA GLN A 144 21.76 0.62 14.69
C GLN A 144 22.57 0.84 13.41
N GLN A 145 22.42 -0.05 12.42
CA GLN A 145 23.05 0.06 11.13
C GLN A 145 22.54 1.27 10.35
N PHE A 146 21.21 1.49 10.29
CA PHE A 146 20.63 2.67 9.65
C PHE A 146 21.09 3.97 10.32
N GLN A 147 21.12 4.01 11.66
CA GLN A 147 21.64 5.14 12.41
C GLN A 147 23.12 5.42 12.13
N LYS A 148 23.94 4.38 11.91
CA LYS A 148 25.34 4.55 11.53
C LYS A 148 25.45 5.25 10.17
N PHE A 149 24.73 4.77 9.14
CA PHE A 149 24.83 5.34 7.80
C PHE A 149 24.20 6.73 7.68
N ILE A 150 23.08 7.00 8.37
CA ILE A 150 22.50 8.35 8.42
C ILE A 150 23.44 9.35 9.09
N ARG A 151 24.16 8.95 10.16
CA ARG A 151 25.16 9.83 10.78
C ARG A 151 26.32 10.15 9.84
N LEU A 152 26.74 9.20 9.00
CA LEU A 152 27.73 9.47 7.95
C LEU A 152 27.18 10.43 6.90
N ALA A 153 25.93 10.27 6.47
CA ALA A 153 25.28 11.21 5.55
C ALA A 153 25.18 12.62 6.15
N GLN A 154 24.89 12.75 7.44
CA GLN A 154 24.88 14.02 8.16
C GLN A 154 26.26 14.68 8.21
N ALA A 155 27.32 13.89 8.43
CA ALA A 155 28.69 14.41 8.38
C ALA A 155 29.04 14.95 6.98
N GLN A 156 28.63 14.25 5.92
CA GLN A 156 28.76 14.73 4.53
C GLN A 156 27.98 16.03 4.32
N ALA A 157 26.72 16.11 4.76
CA ALA A 157 25.91 17.32 4.66
C ALA A 157 26.55 18.53 5.38
N GLN A 158 27.15 18.34 6.55
CA GLN A 158 27.87 19.39 7.27
C GLN A 158 29.07 19.89 6.47
N GLN A 159 29.84 18.98 5.86
CA GLN A 159 30.96 19.35 5.00
C GLN A 159 30.51 20.18 3.79
N ALA A 160 29.36 19.84 3.18
CA ALA A 160 28.77 20.64 2.10
C ALA A 160 28.42 22.05 2.56
N GLY A 161 27.74 22.16 3.71
CA GLY A 161 27.38 23.45 4.31
C GLY A 161 28.59 24.34 4.60
N HIS A 162 29.70 23.77 5.10
CA HIS A 162 30.93 24.52 5.35
C HIS A 162 31.60 25.07 4.07
N ARG A 163 31.36 24.44 2.91
CA ARG A 163 31.84 24.92 1.61
C ARG A 163 30.89 25.94 0.96
N GLY A 164 29.75 26.22 1.58
CA GLY A 164 28.73 27.09 1.00
C GLY A 164 27.79 26.40 0.01
N ASP A 165 27.81 25.06 -0.05
CA ASP A 165 26.80 24.27 -0.77
C ASP A 165 25.55 24.06 0.09
N VAL A 166 24.50 23.53 -0.53
CA VAL A 166 23.32 23.07 0.20
C VAL A 166 23.72 21.89 1.09
N ALA A 167 23.39 21.93 2.39
CA ALA A 167 23.76 20.90 3.35
C ALA A 167 23.00 19.58 3.13
N VAL A 168 23.34 18.85 2.07
CA VAL A 168 22.79 17.54 1.73
C VAL A 168 23.94 16.55 1.53
N GLY A 169 23.84 15.40 2.18
CA GLY A 169 24.77 14.28 2.05
C GLY A 169 24.03 13.01 1.67
N ALA A 170 24.70 12.16 0.89
CA ALA A 170 24.19 10.87 0.45
C ALA A 170 25.26 9.79 0.63
N ILE A 171 24.85 8.64 1.14
CA ILE A 171 25.69 7.44 1.29
C ILE A 171 25.01 6.29 0.57
N VAL A 172 25.76 5.55 -0.24
CA VAL A 172 25.28 4.35 -0.93
C VAL A 172 25.95 3.14 -0.34
N VAL A 173 25.16 2.12 -0.01
CA VAL A 173 25.63 0.92 0.68
C VAL A 173 25.09 -0.32 -0.02
N ASP A 174 25.90 -1.38 -0.10
CA ASP A 174 25.39 -2.72 -0.39
C ASP A 174 24.78 -3.31 0.90
N PRO A 175 23.46 -3.53 0.97
CA PRO A 175 22.79 -4.02 2.18
C PRO A 175 23.28 -5.42 2.60
N LYS A 176 23.80 -6.24 1.68
CA LYS A 176 24.27 -7.60 2.00
C LYS A 176 25.61 -7.60 2.72
N SER A 177 26.56 -6.78 2.23
CA SER A 177 27.91 -6.70 2.78
C SER A 177 28.08 -5.56 3.79
N SER A 178 27.11 -4.66 3.89
CA SER A 178 27.22 -3.38 4.63
C SER A 178 28.39 -2.51 4.17
N GLN A 179 28.89 -2.71 2.95
CA GLN A 179 30.00 -1.96 2.37
C GLN A 179 29.50 -0.63 1.80
N ILE A 180 30.20 0.47 2.12
CA ILE A 180 29.94 1.77 1.53
C ILE A 180 30.53 1.81 0.12
N LEU A 181 29.68 2.05 -0.88
CA LEU A 181 30.05 2.10 -2.29
C LEU A 181 30.28 3.54 -2.77
N ALA A 182 29.54 4.51 -2.23
CA ALA A 182 29.71 5.93 -2.53
C ALA A 182 29.39 6.82 -1.32
N GLN A 183 30.07 7.97 -1.25
CA GLN A 183 29.82 9.03 -0.27
C GLN A 183 29.86 10.37 -1.00
N ALA A 184 28.74 11.06 -1.03
CA ALA A 184 28.62 12.28 -1.82
C ALA A 184 27.94 13.39 -1.06
N THR A 185 28.19 14.61 -1.54
CA THR A 185 27.64 15.85 -1.02
C THR A 185 27.08 16.65 -2.17
N ASP A 186 26.19 17.59 -1.84
CA ASP A 186 25.77 18.61 -2.80
C ASP A 186 26.97 19.46 -3.22
N THR A 187 27.07 19.75 -4.51
CA THR A 187 28.14 20.61 -5.08
C THR A 187 27.57 21.63 -6.06
N ARG A 188 26.25 21.91 -6.00
CA ARG A 188 25.59 22.83 -6.94
C ARG A 188 26.16 24.23 -6.89
N CYS A 189 26.46 24.73 -5.69
CA CYS A 189 26.92 26.09 -5.50
C CYS A 189 28.42 26.18 -5.79
N SER A 190 29.23 25.25 -5.27
CA SER A 190 30.68 25.22 -5.44
C SER A 190 31.08 25.06 -6.91
N ASN A 191 30.41 24.16 -7.64
CA ASN A 191 30.73 23.85 -9.03
C ASN A 191 29.88 24.63 -10.03
N ARG A 192 28.94 25.45 -9.54
CA ARG A 192 27.97 26.19 -10.37
C ARG A 192 27.23 25.29 -11.35
N HIS A 193 26.89 24.07 -10.90
CA HIS A 193 26.23 23.05 -11.73
C HIS A 193 24.90 22.63 -11.09
N PRO A 194 23.74 23.07 -11.61
CA PRO A 194 22.46 22.90 -10.92
C PRO A 194 22.03 21.44 -10.73
N LEU A 195 22.53 20.50 -11.53
CA LEU A 195 22.17 19.08 -11.44
C LEU A 195 23.06 18.27 -10.48
N GLN A 196 24.12 18.86 -9.90
CA GLN A 196 25.06 18.14 -9.03
C GLN A 196 24.55 18.06 -7.58
N HIS A 197 23.39 17.42 -7.44
CA HIS A 197 22.79 17.09 -6.16
C HIS A 197 23.59 15.96 -5.50
N ALA A 198 23.56 15.88 -4.16
CA ALA A 198 24.26 14.82 -3.42
C ALA A 198 23.96 13.40 -3.94
N ILE A 199 22.71 13.13 -4.29
CA ILE A 199 22.27 11.82 -4.81
C ILE A 199 22.85 11.56 -6.21
N MET A 200 22.83 12.56 -7.09
CA MET A 200 23.39 12.43 -8.45
C MET A 200 24.89 12.19 -8.41
N ASN A 201 25.59 12.93 -7.54
CA ASN A 201 27.02 12.76 -7.31
C ASN A 201 27.33 11.36 -6.74
N ALA A 202 26.47 10.81 -5.89
CA ALA A 202 26.61 9.45 -5.39
C ALA A 202 26.42 8.39 -6.49
N ILE A 203 25.40 8.55 -7.35
CA ILE A 203 25.17 7.66 -8.51
C ILE A 203 26.38 7.69 -9.45
N GLU A 204 26.91 8.88 -9.73
CA GLU A 204 28.12 9.05 -10.55
C GLU A 204 29.32 8.29 -9.95
N GLN A 205 29.55 8.41 -8.64
CA GLN A 205 30.63 7.67 -7.97
C GLN A 205 30.46 6.14 -8.10
N VAL A 206 29.24 5.62 -7.94
CA VAL A 206 28.97 4.18 -8.15
C VAL A 206 29.24 3.79 -9.60
N ALA A 207 28.81 4.60 -10.56
CA ALA A 207 29.02 4.33 -11.98
C ALA A 207 30.52 4.34 -12.36
N VAL A 208 31.29 5.31 -11.84
CA VAL A 208 32.75 5.38 -12.03
C VAL A 208 33.42 4.13 -11.46
N ARG A 209 33.04 3.70 -10.26
CA ARG A 209 33.55 2.48 -9.62
C ARG A 209 33.27 1.22 -10.44
N GLU A 210 32.08 1.11 -11.02
CA GLU A 210 31.72 0.00 -11.91
C GLU A 210 32.50 0.03 -13.23
N CYS A 211 32.76 1.22 -13.78
CA CYS A 211 33.59 1.37 -14.97
C CYS A 211 35.04 0.97 -14.71
N THR A 212 35.64 1.42 -13.59
CA THR A 212 37.02 1.05 -13.23
C THR A 212 37.16 -0.46 -13.05
N ARG A 213 36.19 -1.11 -12.40
CA ARG A 213 36.16 -2.57 -12.20
C ARG A 213 36.16 -3.35 -13.52
N LYS A 214 35.53 -2.82 -14.57
CA LYS A 214 35.50 -3.44 -15.91
C LYS A 214 36.78 -3.19 -16.72
N SER A 215 37.50 -2.12 -16.43
CA SER A 215 38.70 -1.73 -17.18
C SER A 215 40.01 -2.34 -16.65
N GLU A 216 40.01 -2.88 -15.42
CA GLU A 216 41.19 -3.58 -14.92
C GLU A 216 41.42 -4.88 -15.72
N PRO A 217 42.60 -5.07 -16.33
CA PRO A 217 42.93 -6.32 -17.00
C PRO A 217 43.00 -7.43 -15.94
N VAL A 218 42.28 -8.52 -16.19
CA VAL A 218 42.36 -9.75 -15.38
C VAL A 218 43.71 -10.40 -15.68
N ASP A 219 44.79 -9.89 -15.08
CA ASP A 219 46.11 -10.52 -15.15
C ASP A 219 46.15 -11.71 -14.19
N SER A 220 45.73 -12.88 -14.67
CA SER A 220 46.22 -14.23 -14.29
C SER A 220 45.46 -15.31 -15.08
N PRO A 221 46.13 -16.17 -15.86
CA PRO A 221 45.60 -17.48 -16.22
C PRO A 221 46.10 -18.50 -15.19
N ASP A 222 45.29 -18.90 -14.20
CA ASP A 222 45.59 -20.11 -13.45
C ASP A 222 44.35 -20.87 -12.98
N VAL A 223 44.24 -22.06 -13.56
CA VAL A 223 43.66 -23.32 -13.08
C VAL A 223 42.66 -23.28 -11.90
N GLY A 224 41.41 -23.60 -12.24
CA GLY A 224 40.52 -24.49 -11.47
C GLY A 224 40.64 -24.45 -9.94
N GLN A 225 40.06 -23.43 -9.32
CA GLN A 225 39.53 -23.54 -7.97
C GLN A 225 38.25 -22.70 -7.85
N ASP A 226 37.13 -23.41 -7.76
CA ASP A 226 35.81 -22.87 -7.46
C ASP A 226 35.80 -22.27 -6.04
N VAL A 227 36.39 -21.08 -5.87
CA VAL A 227 36.09 -20.21 -4.75
C VAL A 227 35.03 -19.25 -5.24
N ALA A 228 33.77 -19.63 -5.03
CA ALA A 228 32.61 -18.80 -5.28
C ALA A 228 32.65 -17.54 -4.40
N THR A 229 33.39 -16.51 -4.83
CA THR A 229 33.05 -15.13 -4.48
C THR A 229 31.76 -14.80 -5.21
N ASN A 230 30.64 -15.05 -4.55
CA ASN A 230 29.27 -14.73 -4.96
C ASN A 230 29.03 -13.21 -5.06
N GLU A 231 29.95 -12.44 -5.64
CA GLU A 231 29.66 -11.08 -6.08
C GLU A 231 28.86 -11.19 -7.38
N THR A 232 27.58 -11.48 -7.23
CA THR A 232 26.60 -11.28 -8.30
C THR A 232 26.71 -9.80 -8.67
N THR A 233 27.33 -9.52 -9.80
CA THR A 233 27.69 -8.17 -10.22
C THR A 233 26.41 -7.35 -10.40
N SER A 234 26.05 -6.58 -9.38
CA SER A 234 24.82 -5.80 -9.44
C SER A 234 24.95 -4.72 -10.52
N TYR A 235 23.93 -4.58 -11.35
CA TYR A 235 23.93 -3.57 -12.40
C TYR A 235 23.71 -2.18 -11.81
N LEU A 236 24.71 -1.31 -11.90
CA LEU A 236 24.68 0.06 -11.36
C LEU A 236 24.25 0.07 -9.89
N CYS A 237 23.18 0.78 -9.56
CA CYS A 237 22.68 0.92 -8.20
C CYS A 237 21.63 -0.13 -7.81
N THR A 238 21.49 -1.23 -8.59
CA THR A 238 20.46 -2.24 -8.32
C THR A 238 20.69 -2.91 -6.96
N GLY A 239 19.65 -3.01 -6.14
CA GLY A 239 19.74 -3.66 -4.83
C GLY A 239 20.66 -2.95 -3.82
N LEU A 240 20.99 -1.68 -4.04
CA LEU A 240 21.73 -0.85 -3.08
C LEU A 240 20.78 0.01 -2.25
N ASP A 241 21.23 0.36 -1.04
CA ASP A 241 20.52 1.27 -0.15
C ASP A 241 21.11 2.68 -0.22
N PHE A 242 20.23 3.69 -0.27
CA PHE A 242 20.59 5.10 -0.19
C PHE A 242 20.20 5.69 1.15
N TYR A 243 21.16 6.31 1.83
CA TYR A 243 20.97 7.06 3.06
C TYR A 243 21.20 8.53 2.77
N VAL A 244 20.13 9.33 2.79
CA VAL A 244 20.16 10.75 2.39
C VAL A 244 19.62 11.62 3.51
N THR A 245 20.23 12.78 3.72
CA THR A 245 19.82 13.73 4.79
C THR A 245 18.60 14.57 4.45
N ARG A 246 18.16 14.56 3.20
CA ARG A 246 16.99 15.30 2.69
C ARG A 246 16.25 14.44 1.68
N GLU A 247 14.93 14.58 1.65
CA GLU A 247 14.11 13.96 0.62
C GLU A 247 14.62 14.34 -0.78
N PRO A 248 14.77 13.36 -1.71
CA PRO A 248 15.15 13.64 -3.09
C PRO A 248 14.18 14.61 -3.77
N CYS A 249 14.68 15.37 -4.74
CA CYS A 249 13.82 16.10 -5.65
C CYS A 249 13.24 15.15 -6.72
N VAL A 250 12.43 15.72 -7.63
CA VAL A 250 11.82 14.98 -8.74
C VAL A 250 12.83 14.41 -9.75
N MET A 251 14.02 15.01 -9.84
CA MET A 251 15.16 14.53 -10.63
C MET A 251 15.94 13.50 -9.82
#